data_AF-A0A4S0JQJ2-F1
#
_entry.id   AF-A0A4S0JQJ2-F1
#
_cell.length_a   1.000
_cell.length_b   1.000
_cell.length_c   1.000
_cell.angle_alpha   90.00
_cell.angle_beta   90.00
_cell.angle_gamma   90.00
#
_symmetry.space_group_name_H-M   'P 1'
#
loop_
_entity.id
_entity.type
_entity.pdbx_description
1 polymer ?
#
loop_
_entity_poly.entity_id
_entity_poly.type
_entity_poly.pdbx_seq_one_letter_code
_entity_poly.pdbx_strand_id
1 'polypeptide(L)' 'DHGTYVGPGHWFEMEKRFFRVGFGWPTEAELKGGLDAISAALRQ' A
#
# COMPACT_ATOMS: atom_id res chain seq x y z
N ASP A 1 8.50 -1.47 -11.76
CA ASP A 1 9.36 -0.66 -10.86
C ASP A 1 8.63 0.47 -10.14
N HIS A 2 7.46 0.16 -9.56
CA HIS A 2 6.77 1.06 -8.62
C HIS A 2 6.46 0.20 -7.40
N GLY A 3 7.20 0.38 -6.31
CA GLY A 3 7.17 -0.58 -5.20
C GLY A 3 6.81 0.07 -3.88
N THR A 4 5.54 0.38 -3.66
CA THR A 4 5.05 0.63 -2.29
C THR A 4 4.88 -0.72 -1.60
N TYR A 5 5.53 -0.91 -0.45
CA TYR A 5 5.29 -2.08 0.38
C TYR A 5 3.95 -1.94 1.11
N VAL A 6 3.11 -2.96 0.97
CA VAL A 6 1.85 -3.10 1.70
C VAL A 6 1.84 -4.43 2.45
N GLY A 7 1.10 -4.52 3.55
CA GLY A 7 0.86 -5.79 4.21
C GLY A 7 -0.26 -6.55 3.49
N PRO A 8 -0.01 -7.73 2.89
CA PRO A 8 -1.07 -8.52 2.26
C PRO A 8 -2.18 -8.86 3.27
N GLY A 9 -3.45 -8.75 2.85
CA GLY A 9 -4.60 -8.95 3.75
C GLY A 9 -4.63 -10.31 4.43
N HIS A 10 -4.16 -11.36 3.73
CA HIS A 10 -4.12 -12.73 4.28
C HIS A 10 -3.16 -12.92 5.46
N TRP A 11 -2.29 -11.94 5.75
CA TRP A 11 -1.49 -11.92 6.99
C TRP A 11 -2.30 -11.45 8.21
N PHE A 12 -3.51 -10.95 7.99
CA PHE A 12 -4.40 -10.34 8.99
C PHE A 12 -5.83 -10.86 8.85
N GLU A 13 -5.97 -12.16 8.57
CA GLU A 13 -7.27 -12.84 8.45
C GLU A 13 -8.25 -12.27 7.40
N MET A 14 -7.76 -11.47 6.45
CA MET A 14 -8.56 -10.92 5.34
C MET A 14 -8.31 -11.68 4.03
N GLU A 15 -9.26 -11.60 3.10
CA GLU A 15 -9.08 -12.19 1.77
C GLU A 15 -7.90 -11.56 1.00
N LYS A 16 -7.36 -12.29 0.01
CA LYS A 16 -6.21 -11.86 -0.80
C LYS A 16 -6.45 -10.58 -1.62
N ARG A 17 -7.71 -10.13 -1.73
CA ARG A 17 -8.10 -8.89 -2.41
C ARG A 17 -7.98 -7.63 -1.53
N PHE A 18 -7.56 -7.79 -0.28
CA PHE A 18 -7.31 -6.69 0.65
C PHE A 18 -5.83 -6.56 0.98
N PHE A 19 -5.42 -5.37 1.44
CA PHE A 19 -4.10 -5.09 1.98
C PHE A 19 -4.21 -4.01 3.06
N ARG A 20 -3.21 -3.95 3.95
CA ARG A 20 -3.09 -2.95 5.02
C ARG A 20 -2.03 -1.92 4.67
N VAL A 21 -2.37 -0.64 4.86
CA VAL A 21 -1.45 0.50 4.73
C VAL A 21 -1.08 1.01 6.13
N GLY A 22 0.22 1.06 6.42
CA GLY A 22 0.73 1.69 7.63
C GLY A 22 1.14 3.15 7.36
N PHE A 23 0.75 4.07 8.23
CA PHE A 23 1.00 5.52 8.06
C PHE A 23 1.65 6.18 9.28
N GLY A 24 2.05 5.41 10.30
CA GLY A 24 2.61 5.97 11.55
C GLY A 24 4.10 6.36 11.51
N TRP A 25 4.85 5.90 10.51
CA TRP A 25 6.30 6.12 10.35
C TRP A 25 6.75 6.92 9.12
N PRO A 26 6.06 6.93 7.96
CA PRO A 26 6.50 7.72 6.82
C PRO A 26 6.26 9.22 7.01
N THR A 27 7.06 10.04 6.35
CA THR A 27 6.75 11.46 6.14
C THR A 27 5.52 11.63 5.26
N GLU A 28 4.92 12.83 5.27
CA GLU A 28 3.77 13.13 4.40
C GLU A 28 4.08 12.91 2.92
N ALA A 29 5.27 13.32 2.46
CA ALA A 29 5.70 13.16 1.07
C ALA A 29 5.84 11.68 0.68
N GLU A 30 6.43 10.86 1.56
CA GLU A 30 6.55 9.41 1.34
C GLU A 30 5.18 8.72 1.33
N LEU A 31 4.29 9.09 2.26
CA LEU A 31 2.93 8.55 2.29
C LEU A 31 2.18 8.89 1.00
N LYS A 32 2.23 10.16 0.56
CA LYS A 32 1.59 10.60 -0.68
C LYS A 32 2.12 9.85 -1.90
N GLY A 33 3.44 9.78 -2.06
CA GLY A 33 4.07 9.04 -3.17
C GLY A 33 3.73 7.54 -3.13
N GLY A 34 3.68 6.95 -1.93
CA GLY A 34 3.30 5.56 -1.75
C GLY A 34 1.85 5.28 -2.17
N LEU A 35 0.91 6.16 -1.82
CA LEU A 35 -0.49 6.09 -2.22
C LEU A 35 -0.66 6.30 -3.73
N ASP A 36 0.08 7.21 -4.34
CA ASP A 36 0.08 7.45 -5.79
C ASP A 36 0.54 6.19 -6.55
N ALA A 37 1.58 5.51 -6.07
CA ALA A 37 2.07 4.26 -6.66
C ALA A 37 1.08 3.09 -6.51
N ILE A 38 0.40 2.95 -5.36
CA ILE A 38 -0.70 1.97 -5.18
C ILE A 38 -1.82 2.28 -6.19
N SER A 39 -2.20 3.54 -6.28
CA SER A 39 -3.20 4.03 -7.23
C SER A 39 -2.86 3.68 -8.68
N ALA A 40 -1.61 3.88 -9.10
CA ALA A 40 -1.17 3.56 -10.45
C ALA A 40 -1.22 2.05 -10.72
N ALA A 41 -0.76 1.23 -9.77
CA ALA A 41 -0.76 -0.23 -9.89
C ALA A 41 -2.17 -0.83 -10.01
N LEU A 42 -3.17 -0.29 -9.30
CA LEU A 42 -4.56 -0.76 -9.35
C LEU A 42 -5.30 -0.39 -10.66
N ARG A 43 -4.76 0.52 -11.47
CA ARG A 43 -5.37 0.97 -12.74
C ARG A 43 -4.74 0.34 -13.98
N GLN A 44 -3.78 -0.56 -13.80
CA GLN A 44 -3.22 -1.40 -14.87
C GLN A 44 -4.17 -2.55 -15.18
#